data_AF-A0A8H8NLM7-F1
#
_entry.id   AF-A0A8H8NLM7-F1
#
_cell.length_a   1.000
_cell.length_b   1.000
_cell.length_c   1.000
_cell.angle_alpha   90.00
_cell.angle_beta   90.00
_cell.angle_gamma   90.00
#
_symmetry.space_group_name_H-M   'P 1'
#
loop_
_entity.id
_entity.type
_entity.pdbx_description
1 polymer ?
#
loop_
_entity_poly.entity_id
_entity_poly.type
_entity_poly.pdbx_seq_one_letter_code
_entity_poly.pdbx_strand_id
1 'polypeptide(L)'
;MWSYKLGLENGFMPTDPREADGACSNTSPWNGPLPASKTGGAGAGTIDAAYAAAHAWPPATLAGIPNAGVLPTYTATASIVTLKPATYTAASVDPGSGWANGKDQGGMYTPVAGCAYPNSWDAVGAAATACSAAPVRKMLKGRFAMPKETGIPL
;
A
#
# COMPACT_ATOMS: atom_id res chain seq x y z
N MET A 1 20.49 -6.73 26.98
CA MET A 1 19.38 -7.34 26.21
C MET A 1 18.13 -7.25 27.08
N TRP A 2 17.00 -6.76 26.56
CA TRP A 2 15.78 -6.52 27.35
C TRP A 2 14.94 -7.81 27.45
N SER A 3 14.46 -8.15 28.66
CA SER A 3 13.56 -9.28 28.91
C SER A 3 12.15 -8.78 29.23
N TYR A 4 11.19 -9.13 28.38
CA TYR A 4 9.78 -8.74 28.54
C TYR A 4 9.15 -9.36 29.79
N LYS A 5 9.41 -10.65 30.05
CA LYS A 5 8.89 -11.36 31.24
C LYS A 5 9.36 -10.72 32.54
N LEU A 6 10.64 -10.38 32.63
CA LEU A 6 11.20 -9.72 33.81
C LEU A 6 10.60 -8.31 34.00
N GLY A 7 10.37 -7.58 32.91
CA GLY A 7 9.71 -6.27 32.95
C GLY A 7 8.28 -6.33 33.46
N LEU A 8 7.53 -7.37 33.07
CA LEU A 8 6.16 -7.57 33.51
C LEU A 8 6.07 -8.00 34.99
N GLU A 9 6.94 -8.93 35.41
CA GLU A 9 6.98 -9.43 36.80
C GLU A 9 7.41 -8.34 37.80
N ASN A 10 8.28 -7.41 37.39
CA ASN A 10 8.77 -6.33 38.24
C ASN A 10 8.00 -5.00 38.06
N GLY A 11 6.88 -5.01 37.31
CA GLY A 11 6.00 -3.85 37.17
C GLY A 11 6.57 -2.69 36.35
N PHE A 12 7.59 -2.92 35.52
CA PHE A 12 8.14 -1.90 34.62
C PHE A 12 7.30 -1.69 33.36
N MET A 13 6.27 -2.52 33.15
CA MET A 13 5.38 -2.48 31.99
C MET A 13 3.93 -2.71 32.43
N PRO A 14 2.93 -2.06 31.79
CA PRO A 14 1.51 -2.33 32.03
C PRO A 14 1.14 -3.79 31.70
N THR A 15 0.18 -4.35 32.42
CA THR A 15 -0.34 -5.69 32.15
C THR A 15 -1.18 -5.75 30.87
N ASP A 16 -1.82 -4.64 30.51
CA ASP A 16 -2.45 -4.47 29.20
C ASP A 16 -1.57 -3.55 28.33
N PRO A 17 -0.98 -4.06 27.24
CA PRO A 17 -0.12 -3.24 26.38
C PRO A 17 -0.85 -2.08 25.69
N ARG A 18 -2.19 -2.04 25.69
CA ARG A 18 -2.98 -0.92 25.16
C ARG A 18 -3.02 0.29 26.10
N GLU A 19 -2.70 0.09 27.37
CA GLU A 19 -2.53 1.15 28.37
C GLU A 19 -1.11 1.74 28.34
N ALA A 20 -0.23 1.23 27.48
CA ALA A 20 1.11 1.76 27.33
C ALA A 20 1.07 3.04 26.46
N ASP A 21 0.94 4.20 27.12
CA ASP A 21 0.90 5.51 26.46
C ASP A 21 2.26 5.94 25.88
N GLY A 22 3.33 5.22 26.25
CA GLY A 22 4.71 5.54 25.89
C GLY A 22 5.26 6.79 26.58
N ALA A 23 6.57 6.99 26.53
CA ALA A 23 7.22 8.15 27.16
C ALA A 23 6.76 9.50 26.60
N CYS A 24 6.27 9.52 25.36
CA CYS A 24 5.79 10.73 24.69
C CYS A 24 4.29 10.98 24.91
N SER A 25 3.57 10.06 25.58
CA SER A 25 2.10 10.02 25.63
C SER A 25 1.46 9.98 24.22
N ASN A 26 0.19 9.57 24.13
CA ASN A 26 -0.56 9.62 22.88
C ASN A 26 -1.09 11.05 22.62
N THR A 27 -0.19 12.03 22.58
CA THR A 27 -0.51 13.48 22.50
C THR A 27 -1.15 13.91 21.18
N SER A 28 -1.11 13.05 20.17
CA SER A 28 -1.77 13.27 18.89
C SER A 28 -2.47 11.97 18.46
N PRO A 29 -3.58 11.58 19.12
CA PRO A 29 -4.31 10.40 18.72
C PRO A 29 -4.82 10.58 17.29
N TRP A 30 -4.71 9.53 16.47
CA TRP A 30 -5.23 9.58 15.10
C TRP A 30 -6.73 9.86 15.13
N ASN A 31 -7.13 10.98 14.52
CA ASN A 31 -8.52 11.33 14.31
C ASN A 31 -8.85 11.16 12.83
N GLY A 32 -9.34 9.97 12.48
CA GLY A 32 -9.77 9.66 11.13
C GLY A 32 -11.12 10.30 10.76
N PRO A 33 -11.49 10.27 9.48
CA PRO A 33 -10.74 9.71 8.35
C PRO A 33 -9.64 10.65 7.85
N LEU A 34 -8.60 10.08 7.23
CA LEU A 34 -7.61 10.88 6.50
C LEU A 34 -8.32 11.73 5.43
N PRO A 35 -7.95 13.02 5.26
CA PRO A 35 -8.56 13.85 4.24
C PRO A 35 -8.25 13.29 2.84
N ALA A 36 -9.13 13.55 1.87
CA ALA A 36 -8.99 13.02 0.51
C ALA A 36 -7.66 13.40 -0.16
N SER A 37 -7.06 14.53 0.21
CA SER A 37 -5.72 14.95 -0.24
C SER A 37 -4.60 14.01 0.22
N LYS A 38 -4.80 13.24 1.30
CA LYS A 38 -3.81 12.29 1.83
C LYS A 38 -4.04 10.86 1.34
N THR A 39 -5.26 10.51 0.93
CA THR A 39 -5.59 9.17 0.43
C THR A 39 -5.69 9.07 -1.08
N GLY A 40 -5.81 10.21 -1.77
CA GLY A 40 -6.13 10.24 -3.19
C GLY A 40 -7.60 9.87 -3.45
N GLY A 41 -8.21 10.43 -4.49
CA GLY A 41 -9.59 10.15 -4.86
C GLY A 41 -10.45 11.41 -5.05
N ALA A 42 -11.78 11.24 -5.01
CA ALA A 42 -12.71 12.36 -5.14
C ALA A 42 -12.50 13.36 -4.00
N GLY A 43 -12.28 14.64 -4.34
CA GLY A 43 -11.97 15.69 -3.36
C GLY A 43 -10.49 15.85 -3.01
N ALA A 44 -9.58 15.08 -3.61
CA ALA A 44 -8.13 15.22 -3.39
C ALA A 44 -7.48 16.42 -4.11
N GLY A 45 -8.23 17.11 -4.98
CA GLY A 45 -7.72 18.14 -5.90
C GLY A 45 -7.25 17.57 -7.25
N THR A 46 -6.84 18.44 -8.17
CA THR A 46 -6.33 18.08 -9.50
C THR A 46 -4.86 18.47 -9.66
N ILE A 47 -4.05 17.59 -10.27
CA ILE A 47 -2.71 17.95 -10.73
C ILE A 47 -2.83 19.08 -11.73
N ASP A 48 -1.99 20.09 -11.60
CA ASP A 48 -1.79 21.06 -12.65
C ASP A 48 -1.43 20.34 -13.98
N ALA A 49 -2.11 20.73 -15.06
CA ALA A 49 -1.97 20.06 -16.34
C ALA A 49 -0.56 20.23 -16.95
N ALA A 50 0.08 21.38 -16.73
CA ALA A 50 1.44 21.62 -17.21
C ALA A 50 2.45 20.74 -16.45
N TYR A 51 2.27 20.57 -15.13
CA TYR A 51 3.08 19.64 -14.35
C TYR A 51 2.91 18.19 -14.82
N ALA A 52 1.67 17.74 -15.01
CA ALA A 52 1.40 16.37 -15.49
C ALA A 52 1.97 16.10 -16.90
N ALA A 53 1.96 17.12 -17.78
CA ALA A 53 2.54 17.03 -19.11
C ALA A 53 4.09 16.99 -19.06
N ALA A 54 4.71 17.78 -18.18
CA ALA A 54 6.16 17.79 -17.97
C ALA A 54 6.68 16.50 -17.31
N HIS A 55 5.84 15.81 -16.54
CA HIS A 55 6.18 14.60 -15.78
C HIS A 55 5.24 13.44 -16.11
N ALA A 56 5.26 13.00 -17.37
CA ALA A 56 4.45 11.88 -17.82
C ALA A 56 4.83 10.58 -17.08
N TRP A 57 3.81 9.88 -16.56
CA TRP A 57 3.97 8.57 -15.92
C TRP A 57 3.23 7.47 -16.71
N PRO A 58 3.84 6.30 -16.93
CA PRO A 58 5.21 5.94 -16.56
C PRO A 58 6.26 6.69 -17.41
N PRO A 59 7.48 6.90 -16.91
CA PRO A 59 8.56 7.51 -17.67
C PRO A 59 8.91 6.63 -18.89
N ALA A 60 9.28 7.25 -20.01
CA ALA A 60 9.68 6.52 -21.21
C ALA A 60 11.01 5.75 -21.02
N THR A 61 11.85 6.23 -20.11
CA THR A 61 13.19 5.67 -19.84
C THR A 61 13.42 5.58 -18.33
N LEU A 62 14.25 4.61 -17.93
CA LEU A 62 14.77 4.48 -16.57
C LEU A 62 16.30 4.37 -16.65
N ALA A 63 17.00 4.58 -15.54
CA ALA A 63 18.45 4.36 -15.50
C ALA A 63 18.79 2.93 -15.93
N GLY A 64 19.63 2.78 -16.96
CA GLY A 64 19.98 1.48 -17.54
C GLY A 64 18.93 0.85 -18.47
N ILE A 65 17.76 1.48 -18.64
CA ILE A 65 16.66 0.99 -19.49
C ILE A 65 16.20 2.13 -20.42
N PRO A 66 16.72 2.20 -21.65
CA PRO A 66 16.42 3.28 -22.59
C PRO A 66 14.99 3.21 -23.16
N ASN A 67 14.29 2.10 -22.97
CA ASN A 67 12.89 1.94 -23.35
C ASN A 67 12.15 1.18 -22.24
N ALA A 68 11.42 1.88 -21.38
CA ALA A 68 10.67 1.27 -20.28
C ALA A 68 9.54 0.33 -20.77
N GLY A 69 9.11 0.45 -22.04
CA GLY A 69 8.11 -0.43 -22.64
C GLY A 69 8.55 -1.88 -22.84
N VAL A 70 9.85 -2.16 -22.74
CA VAL A 70 10.36 -3.55 -22.81
C VAL A 70 10.25 -4.29 -21.49
N LEU A 71 9.86 -3.60 -20.41
CA LEU A 71 9.76 -4.21 -19.09
C LEU A 71 8.48 -5.06 -18.97
N PRO A 72 8.53 -6.18 -18.23
CA PRO A 72 7.35 -6.93 -17.88
C PRO A 72 6.36 -6.06 -17.08
N THR A 73 5.08 -6.07 -17.48
CA THR A 73 4.00 -5.41 -16.72
C THR A 73 3.15 -6.43 -15.99
N TYR A 74 2.39 -6.03 -14.97
CA TYR A 74 1.47 -6.92 -14.26
C TYR A 74 0.02 -6.53 -14.56
N THR A 75 -0.90 -7.50 -14.43
CA THR A 75 -2.33 -7.26 -14.62
C THR A 75 -3.09 -7.42 -13.31
N ALA A 76 -4.10 -6.58 -13.07
CA ALA A 76 -4.85 -6.50 -11.81
C ALA A 76 -6.00 -7.52 -11.73
N THR A 77 -5.70 -8.80 -11.97
CA THR A 77 -6.72 -9.87 -12.08
C THR A 77 -6.71 -10.87 -10.91
N ALA A 78 -5.73 -10.82 -10.01
CA ALA A 78 -5.72 -11.72 -8.86
C ALA A 78 -6.77 -11.28 -7.82
N SER A 79 -7.29 -12.21 -7.03
CA SER A 79 -8.17 -11.87 -5.91
C SER A 79 -7.38 -11.23 -4.75
N ILE A 80 -8.09 -10.53 -3.87
CA ILE A 80 -7.51 -10.03 -2.61
C ILE A 80 -7.12 -11.23 -1.75
N VAL A 81 -5.86 -11.28 -1.32
CA VAL A 81 -5.36 -12.30 -0.39
C VAL A 81 -5.77 -11.89 1.02
N THR A 82 -6.55 -12.73 1.70
CA THR A 82 -6.96 -12.50 3.09
C THR A 82 -6.47 -13.62 4.00
N LEU A 83 -6.17 -13.26 5.25
CA LEU A 83 -5.85 -14.24 6.29
C LEU A 83 -7.15 -14.89 6.76
N LYS A 84 -7.18 -16.23 6.82
CA LYS A 84 -8.34 -16.93 7.36
C LYS A 84 -8.47 -16.58 8.85
N PRO A 85 -9.66 -16.20 9.32
CA PRO A 85 -9.89 -15.96 10.73
C PRO A 85 -9.63 -17.20 11.60
N ALA A 86 -9.22 -16.99 12.84
CA ALA A 86 -9.08 -18.07 13.83
C ALA A 86 -10.46 -18.65 14.19
N THR A 87 -10.51 -19.96 14.45
CA THR A 87 -11.73 -20.62 14.96
C THR A 87 -11.77 -20.50 16.48
N TYR A 88 -12.83 -19.90 17.01
CA TYR A 88 -13.05 -19.79 18.45
C TYR A 88 -14.12 -20.82 18.86
N THR A 89 -13.77 -21.73 19.77
CA THR A 89 -14.66 -22.82 20.23
C THR A 89 -15.53 -22.44 21.44
N ALA A 90 -15.18 -21.39 22.17
CA ALA A 90 -15.84 -21.01 23.43
C ALA A 90 -16.76 -19.78 23.34
N ALA A 91 -16.81 -19.10 22.19
CA ALA A 91 -17.66 -17.93 21.98
C ALA A 91 -18.05 -17.81 20.50
N SER A 92 -19.29 -17.43 20.22
CA SER A 92 -19.69 -16.96 18.89
C SER A 92 -19.23 -15.53 18.72
N VAL A 93 -18.07 -15.37 18.08
CA VAL A 93 -17.55 -14.07 17.63
C VAL A 93 -17.49 -14.09 16.10
N ASP A 94 -17.90 -12.99 15.46
CA ASP A 94 -17.65 -12.78 14.04
C ASP A 94 -16.19 -12.35 13.86
N PRO A 95 -15.33 -13.19 13.26
CA PRO A 95 -13.92 -12.89 13.13
C PRO A 95 -13.61 -12.10 11.84
N GLY A 96 -14.63 -11.74 11.06
CA GLY A 96 -14.52 -10.97 9.83
C GLY A 96 -13.89 -11.75 8.66
N SER A 97 -13.62 -11.03 7.57
CA SER A 97 -13.08 -11.60 6.32
C SER A 97 -11.55 -11.57 6.22
N GLY A 98 -10.87 -11.03 7.24
CA GLY A 98 -9.42 -10.79 7.20
C GLY A 98 -8.99 -9.62 6.29
N TRP A 99 -9.95 -8.84 5.77
CA TRP A 99 -9.68 -7.65 4.95
C TRP A 99 -10.34 -6.42 5.55
N ALA A 100 -9.53 -5.40 5.85
CA ALA A 100 -10.00 -4.21 6.56
C ALA A 100 -10.94 -3.32 5.74
N ASN A 101 -10.81 -3.31 4.41
CA ASN A 101 -11.61 -2.46 3.53
C ASN A 101 -12.61 -3.26 2.69
N GLY A 102 -13.78 -3.56 3.24
CA GLY A 102 -14.83 -4.33 2.54
C GLY A 102 -15.38 -3.69 1.26
N LYS A 103 -15.08 -2.41 0.99
CA LYS A 103 -15.44 -1.73 -0.27
C LYS A 103 -14.37 -1.90 -1.36
N ASP A 104 -13.18 -2.37 -1.03
CA ASP A 104 -12.17 -2.66 -2.02
C ASP A 104 -12.48 -3.99 -2.71
N GLN A 105 -12.79 -3.89 -4.00
CA GLN A 105 -13.03 -5.03 -4.89
C GLN A 105 -11.98 -5.08 -6.01
N GLY A 106 -10.91 -4.28 -5.90
CA GLY A 106 -9.86 -4.20 -6.91
C GLY A 106 -8.96 -5.42 -6.87
N GLY A 107 -8.79 -6.09 -8.03
CA GLY A 107 -7.89 -7.23 -8.12
C GLY A 107 -6.43 -6.90 -7.78
N MET A 108 -5.73 -7.84 -7.17
CA MET A 108 -4.29 -7.79 -6.95
C MET A 108 -3.53 -7.93 -8.27
N TYR A 109 -2.31 -7.39 -8.32
CA TYR A 109 -1.46 -7.47 -9.50
C TYR A 109 -0.76 -8.84 -9.56
N THR A 110 -0.91 -9.51 -10.70
CA THR A 110 -0.33 -10.84 -10.99
C THR A 110 0.33 -10.84 -12.37
N PRO A 111 1.33 -11.71 -12.61
CA PRO A 111 1.86 -11.95 -13.94
C PRO A 111 0.76 -12.15 -14.99
N VAL A 112 0.99 -11.62 -16.18
CA VAL A 112 0.11 -11.85 -17.34
C VAL A 112 0.20 -13.33 -17.71
N ALA A 113 -0.96 -13.97 -17.91
CA ALA A 113 -1.00 -15.38 -18.25
C ALA A 113 -0.29 -15.66 -19.59
N GLY A 114 0.52 -16.73 -19.64
CA GLY A 114 1.29 -17.11 -20.83
C GLY A 114 2.61 -16.35 -21.02
N CYS A 115 2.96 -15.44 -20.10
CA CYS A 115 4.20 -14.69 -20.15
C CYS A 115 5.29 -15.30 -19.25
N ALA A 116 6.53 -15.29 -19.73
CA ALA A 116 7.70 -15.64 -18.92
C ALA A 116 8.17 -14.41 -18.13
N TYR A 117 8.20 -14.53 -16.81
CA TYR A 117 8.74 -13.49 -15.92
C TYR A 117 10.07 -13.95 -15.33
N PRO A 118 11.03 -13.02 -15.12
CA PRO A 118 12.25 -13.34 -14.40
C PRO A 118 11.95 -13.74 -12.95
N ASN A 119 12.86 -14.50 -12.35
CA ASN A 119 12.77 -14.86 -10.94
C ASN A 119 12.80 -13.58 -10.08
N SER A 120 11.81 -13.38 -9.23
CA SER A 120 11.70 -12.20 -8.37
C SER A 120 12.82 -12.09 -7.33
N TRP A 121 13.54 -13.17 -7.08
CA TRP A 121 14.62 -13.26 -6.08
C TRP A 121 16.01 -13.30 -6.71
N ASP A 122 16.11 -13.26 -8.04
CA ASP A 122 17.39 -13.26 -8.76
C ASP A 122 17.43 -12.15 -9.82
N ALA A 123 18.26 -11.15 -9.57
CA ALA A 123 18.46 -10.03 -10.47
C ALA A 123 19.60 -10.27 -11.47
N VAL A 124 20.44 -11.30 -11.28
CA VAL A 124 21.62 -11.53 -12.10
C VAL A 124 21.19 -12.16 -13.42
N GLY A 125 21.29 -11.41 -14.52
CA GLY A 125 20.92 -11.90 -15.84
C GLY A 125 19.40 -11.99 -16.08
N ALA A 126 18.59 -11.35 -15.24
CA ALA A 126 17.14 -11.27 -15.43
C ALA A 126 16.82 -10.62 -16.79
N ALA A 127 16.17 -11.39 -17.68
CA ALA A 127 15.75 -10.88 -18.97
C ALA A 127 14.55 -9.95 -18.83
N ALA A 128 14.65 -8.74 -19.38
CA ALA A 128 13.54 -7.82 -19.55
C ALA A 128 12.78 -8.17 -20.84
N THR A 129 11.92 -9.19 -20.76
CA THR A 129 11.02 -9.53 -21.87
C THR A 129 9.70 -8.79 -21.70
N ALA A 130 9.33 -8.01 -22.73
CA ALA A 130 8.10 -7.23 -22.71
C ALA A 130 6.90 -8.17 -22.57
N CYS A 131 6.14 -7.97 -21.50
CA CYS A 131 4.88 -8.63 -21.27
C CYS A 131 3.84 -7.54 -21.04
N SER A 132 3.03 -7.30 -22.06
CA SER A 132 1.97 -6.30 -22.04
C SER A 132 0.62 -6.99 -22.01
N ALA A 133 -0.06 -6.91 -20.88
CA ALA A 133 -1.52 -6.92 -20.93
C ALA A 133 -1.98 -5.59 -21.55
N ALA A 134 -3.16 -5.57 -22.19
CA ALA A 134 -3.83 -4.30 -22.44
C ALA A 134 -3.77 -3.47 -21.15
N PRO A 135 -3.38 -2.18 -21.20
CA PRO A 135 -3.16 -1.40 -20.00
C PRO A 135 -4.47 -1.29 -19.22
N VAL A 136 -4.71 -2.20 -18.29
CA VAL A 136 -5.66 -2.00 -17.22
C VAL A 136 -4.95 -1.04 -16.29
N ARG A 137 -4.99 0.25 -16.66
CA ARG A 137 -4.81 1.28 -15.66
C ARG A 137 -5.87 0.93 -14.61
N LYS A 138 -5.44 0.52 -13.40
CA LYS A 138 -6.16 1.01 -12.23
C LYS A 138 -5.99 2.51 -12.28
N MET A 139 -6.77 3.17 -13.13
CA MET A 139 -7.14 4.53 -12.84
C MET A 139 -7.85 4.39 -11.51
N LEU A 140 -7.18 4.77 -10.41
CA LEU A 140 -7.94 5.55 -9.46
C LEU A 140 -8.56 6.65 -10.31
N LYS A 141 -9.86 6.54 -10.54
CA LYS A 141 -10.63 7.58 -11.20
C LYS A 141 -10.55 8.77 -10.24
N GLY A 142 -9.57 9.64 -10.48
CA GLY A 142 -9.09 10.67 -9.55
C GLY A 142 -7.56 10.74 -9.61
N ARG A 143 -7.04 11.64 -10.47
CA ARG A 143 -5.62 11.76 -10.85
C ARG A 143 -4.73 12.09 -9.64
N PHE A 144 -3.80 11.20 -9.32
CA PHE A 144 -2.78 11.29 -8.26
C PHE A 144 -1.93 12.57 -8.32
N ALA A 145 -2.48 13.67 -7.80
CA ALA A 145 -1.74 14.89 -7.54
C ALA A 145 -1.09 14.85 -6.18
N MET A 146 0.22 15.03 -6.16
CA MET A 146 0.91 15.47 -4.95
C MET A 146 0.27 16.80 -4.52
N PRO A 147 -0.32 16.90 -3.31
CA PRO A 147 -0.83 18.16 -2.81
C PRO A 147 0.34 19.11 -2.54
N LYS A 148 0.27 20.35 -3.03
CA LYS A 148 1.14 21.44 -2.58
C LYS A 148 0.72 21.82 -1.16
N GLU A 149 1.60 21.64 -0.19
CA GLU A 149 1.35 22.17 1.16
C GLU A 149 1.17 23.69 1.09
N THR A 150 0.03 24.15 1.60
CA THR A 150 -0.31 25.58 1.74
C THR A 150 -0.56 25.94 3.21
N GLY A 151 -0.12 25.10 4.15
CA GLY A 151 -0.19 25.40 5.58
C GLY A 151 0.87 26.41 5.97
N ILE A 152 0.46 27.67 6.17
CA ILE A 152 1.21 28.63 6.97
C ILE A 152 0.97 28.24 8.44
N PRO A 153 2.02 28.14 9.29
CA PRO A 153 1.84 27.84 10.71
C PRO A 153 1.07 28.98 11.38
N LEU A 154 0.06 28.61 12.19
CA LEU A 154 -0.57 29.49 13.18
C LEU A 154 0.38 29.73 14.35
#